data_AF-A0A7X3J0A7-F1
#
_entry.id   AF-A0A7X3J0A7-F1
#
_cell.length_a   1.000
_cell.length_b   1.000
_cell.length_c   1.000
_cell.angle_alpha   90.00
_cell.angle_beta   90.00
_cell.angle_gamma   90.00
#
_symmetry.space_group_name_H-M   'P 1'
#
loop_
_entity.id
_entity.type
_entity.pdbx_description
1 polymer ?
#
loop_
_entity_poly.entity_id
_entity_poly.type
_entity_poly.pdbx_seq_one_letter_code
_entity_poly.pdbx_strand_id
1 'polypeptide(L)'
;MIGIIGNLVERPQEQVASDQANETAQDEKESLDTPKTPAEIDAELCDAVISADVQMDALSDAIASMADGSLTVEGLNSICDSAVDVCFASLDTIEKYLDDETAEEYAAAAEDAVNNVAAAHIKLQDYLKSSDDSDIEYTLTCLNMRNDANIAFVAARELYLMNSGFSTDEIDALNEALGITSDASSTSENSSESEQKSAEPPTESIATSPSSKAPTASVPESTAELQPSTNQSNERTVYVTETGSKYHYDNNCGNGTYYESTLQTALNRGLTPCKKCAGG
;
A
#
# COMPACT_ATOMS: atom_id res chain seq x y z
N MET A 1 -16.00 -59.69 -83.77
CA MET A 1 -14.99 -59.55 -82.69
C MET A 1 -15.02 -58.11 -82.25
N ILE A 2 -15.57 -57.89 -81.06
CA ILE A 2 -15.72 -56.62 -80.33
C ILE A 2 -14.30 -56.09 -80.05
N GLY A 3 -13.91 -54.81 -80.08
CA GLY A 3 -14.57 -53.50 -80.16
C GLY A 3 -13.50 -52.51 -79.64
N ILE A 4 -13.19 -51.44 -80.37
CA ILE A 4 -13.53 -50.04 -80.03
C ILE A 4 -12.55 -49.36 -79.04
N ILE A 5 -11.81 -48.36 -79.59
CA ILE A 5 -11.51 -46.98 -79.10
C ILE A 5 -10.90 -46.83 -77.67
N GLY A 6 -9.88 -46.03 -77.35
CA GLY A 6 -9.16 -44.94 -77.98
C GLY A 6 -8.28 -44.23 -76.92
N ASN A 7 -7.38 -43.36 -77.38
CA ASN A 7 -6.38 -42.58 -76.64
C ASN A 7 -6.79 -41.96 -75.29
N LEU A 8 -5.83 -41.90 -74.35
CA LEU A 8 -5.75 -40.93 -73.24
C LEU A 8 -4.25 -40.64 -72.97
N VAL A 9 -3.67 -39.62 -73.60
CA VAL A 9 -3.28 -38.33 -72.98
C VAL A 9 -2.36 -38.50 -71.77
N GLU A 10 -1.05 -38.35 -72.00
CA GLU A 10 -0.05 -38.08 -70.96
C GLU A 10 -0.05 -36.59 -70.57
N ARG A 11 -0.10 -36.30 -69.26
CA ARG A 11 0.45 -35.12 -68.54
C ARG A 11 0.06 -35.18 -67.05
N PRO A 12 0.73 -34.45 -66.13
CA PRO A 12 2.12 -34.61 -65.69
C PRO A 12 2.22 -34.79 -64.14
N GLN A 13 3.43 -35.07 -63.65
CA GLN A 13 3.80 -35.21 -62.25
C GLN A 13 3.89 -33.85 -61.54
N GLU A 14 2.79 -33.28 -61.04
CA GLU A 14 2.86 -32.02 -60.27
C GLU A 14 1.65 -31.82 -59.36
N GLN A 15 1.39 -32.71 -58.38
CA GLN A 15 0.33 -32.45 -57.40
C GLN A 15 0.41 -33.25 -56.08
N VAL A 16 1.61 -33.53 -55.56
CA VAL A 16 1.75 -34.24 -54.26
C VAL A 16 2.66 -33.53 -53.26
N ALA A 17 3.29 -32.40 -53.61
CA ALA A 17 4.19 -31.67 -52.71
C ALA A 17 3.57 -30.40 -52.10
N SER A 18 2.35 -30.01 -52.49
CA SER A 18 1.72 -28.76 -52.05
C SER A 18 0.73 -28.91 -50.89
N ASP A 19 0.23 -30.12 -50.62
CA ASP A 19 -0.75 -30.32 -49.54
C ASP A 19 -0.07 -30.62 -48.19
N GLN A 20 1.11 -31.24 -48.21
CA GLN A 20 1.87 -31.52 -46.99
C GLN A 20 2.67 -30.33 -46.44
N ALA A 21 2.84 -29.26 -47.23
CA ALA A 21 3.41 -27.99 -46.76
C ALA A 21 2.34 -27.01 -46.26
N ASN A 22 1.05 -27.30 -46.51
CA ASN A 22 -0.06 -26.44 -46.10
C ASN A 22 -0.78 -26.91 -44.83
N GLU A 23 -0.60 -28.17 -44.42
CA GLU A 23 -1.00 -28.63 -43.07
C GLU A 23 0.06 -28.26 -42.00
N THR A 24 1.35 -28.23 -42.34
CA THR A 24 2.41 -27.92 -41.36
C THR A 24 2.69 -26.42 -41.17
N ALA A 25 2.04 -25.55 -41.97
CA ALA A 25 2.15 -24.09 -41.83
C ALA A 25 0.89 -23.45 -41.22
N GLN A 26 -0.13 -24.25 -40.85
CA GLN A 26 -1.31 -23.78 -40.13
C GLN A 26 -1.18 -23.91 -38.61
N ASP A 27 -0.29 -24.78 -38.11
CA ASP A 27 -0.03 -24.93 -36.67
C ASP A 27 1.01 -23.95 -36.09
N GLU A 28 1.71 -23.16 -36.91
CA GLU A 28 2.70 -22.17 -36.44
C GLU A 28 2.19 -20.72 -36.49
N LYS A 29 0.89 -20.51 -36.73
CA LYS A 29 0.27 -19.17 -36.72
C LYS A 29 -0.99 -19.09 -35.86
N GLU A 30 -1.07 -19.91 -34.82
CA GLU A 30 -2.08 -19.85 -33.77
C GLU A 30 -1.43 -20.19 -32.43
N SER A 31 -0.49 -19.34 -32.02
CA SER A 31 0.13 -19.42 -30.69
C SER A 31 0.28 -18.00 -30.17
N LEU A 32 -0.83 -17.44 -29.65
CA LEU A 32 -0.85 -16.29 -28.73
C LEU A 32 -2.30 -15.95 -28.32
N ASP A 33 -3.06 -16.89 -27.74
CA ASP A 33 -4.38 -16.56 -27.16
C ASP A 33 -4.87 -17.65 -26.18
N THR A 34 -3.95 -18.30 -25.47
CA THR A 34 -4.38 -19.04 -24.27
C THR A 34 -4.78 -18.01 -23.22
N PRO A 35 -6.02 -18.05 -22.69
CA PRO A 35 -6.41 -17.18 -21.59
C PRO A 35 -5.41 -17.37 -20.44
N LYS A 36 -4.93 -16.26 -19.88
CA LYS A 36 -4.05 -16.32 -18.72
C LYS A 36 -4.77 -16.97 -17.55
N THR A 37 -4.03 -17.76 -16.80
CA THR A 37 -4.48 -18.33 -15.54
C THR A 37 -4.61 -17.23 -14.48
N PRO A 38 -5.42 -17.43 -13.44
CA PRO A 38 -5.53 -16.43 -12.37
C PRO A 38 -4.20 -16.09 -11.69
N ALA A 39 -3.29 -17.06 -11.56
CA ALA A 39 -1.96 -16.81 -11.01
C ALA A 39 -1.08 -15.94 -11.95
N GLU A 40 -1.23 -16.06 -13.26
CA GLU A 40 -0.53 -15.20 -14.22
C GLU A 40 -1.09 -13.78 -14.20
N ILE A 41 -2.41 -13.62 -14.05
CA ILE A 41 -3.05 -12.31 -13.88
C ILE A 41 -2.61 -11.68 -12.55
N ASP A 42 -2.59 -12.44 -11.46
CA ASP A 42 -2.11 -12.02 -10.14
C ASP A 42 -0.68 -11.49 -10.20
N ALA A 43 0.22 -12.23 -10.86
CA ALA A 43 1.61 -11.84 -11.02
C ALA A 43 1.73 -10.51 -11.80
N GLU A 44 1.00 -10.33 -12.90
CA GLU A 44 1.09 -9.11 -13.71
C GLU A 44 0.53 -7.88 -12.99
N LEU A 45 -0.60 -8.01 -12.29
CA LEU A 45 -1.18 -6.91 -11.52
C LEU A 45 -0.32 -6.56 -10.29
N CYS A 46 0.23 -7.56 -9.59
CA CYS A 46 1.18 -7.31 -8.51
C CYS A 46 2.46 -6.63 -9.00
N ASP A 47 3.08 -7.10 -10.07
CA ASP A 47 4.27 -6.48 -10.64
C ASP A 47 4.01 -5.02 -11.04
N ALA A 48 2.84 -4.74 -11.63
CA ALA A 48 2.44 -3.38 -12.01
C ALA A 48 2.33 -2.45 -10.79
N VAL A 49 1.66 -2.88 -9.73
CA VAL A 49 1.49 -2.10 -8.49
C VAL A 49 2.81 -1.95 -7.75
N ILE A 50 3.59 -3.03 -7.57
CA ILE A 50 4.90 -3.00 -6.90
C ILE A 50 5.85 -2.05 -7.64
N SER A 51 5.88 -2.10 -8.97
CA SER A 51 6.74 -1.22 -9.78
C SER A 51 6.40 0.26 -9.58
N ALA A 52 5.12 0.60 -9.46
CA ALA A 52 4.66 1.95 -9.15
C ALA A 52 4.96 2.33 -7.69
N ASP A 53 4.70 1.44 -6.74
CA ASP A 53 4.86 1.70 -5.31
C ASP A 53 6.33 2.01 -4.94
N VAL A 54 7.29 1.32 -5.58
CA VAL A 54 8.73 1.66 -5.49
C VAL A 54 9.02 3.11 -5.91
N GLN A 55 8.27 3.67 -6.86
CA GLN A 55 8.42 5.08 -7.23
C GLN A 55 7.89 6.01 -6.14
N MET A 56 6.85 5.60 -5.40
CA MET A 56 6.34 6.37 -4.26
C MET A 56 7.37 6.45 -3.12
N ASP A 57 8.11 5.36 -2.88
CA ASP A 57 9.27 5.37 -1.96
C ASP A 57 10.36 6.32 -2.46
N ALA A 58 10.72 6.22 -3.74
CA ALA A 58 11.72 7.10 -4.35
C ALA A 58 11.31 8.58 -4.28
N LEU A 59 10.01 8.88 -4.40
CA LEU A 59 9.48 10.23 -4.23
C LEU A 59 9.68 10.76 -2.80
N SER A 60 9.34 9.94 -1.81
CA SER A 60 9.51 10.29 -0.39
C SER A 60 10.98 10.61 -0.08
N ASP A 61 11.88 9.74 -0.53
CA ASP A 61 13.34 9.91 -0.38
C ASP A 61 13.85 11.15 -1.13
N ALA A 62 13.33 11.42 -2.32
CA ALA A 62 13.70 12.58 -3.13
C ALA A 62 13.22 13.90 -2.48
N ILE A 63 12.03 13.93 -1.88
CA ILE A 63 11.53 15.09 -1.14
C ILE A 63 12.42 15.36 0.09
N ALA A 64 12.80 14.32 0.84
CA ALA A 64 13.73 14.46 1.96
C ALA A 64 15.11 14.98 1.51
N SER A 65 15.62 14.46 0.39
CA SER A 65 16.90 14.87 -0.22
C SER A 65 16.85 16.30 -0.79
N MET A 66 15.68 16.80 -1.20
CA MET A 66 15.54 18.21 -1.54
C MET A 66 15.59 19.09 -0.29
N ALA A 67 14.97 18.65 0.82
CA ALA A 67 14.92 19.42 2.06
C ALA A 67 16.31 19.60 2.70
N ASP A 68 17.21 18.62 2.54
CA ASP A 68 18.60 18.72 3.01
C ASP A 68 19.58 19.35 1.99
N GLY A 69 19.10 19.65 0.78
CA GLY A 69 19.85 20.27 -0.30
C GLY A 69 20.79 19.33 -1.08
N SER A 70 20.70 18.01 -0.85
CA SER A 70 21.48 17.01 -1.59
C SER A 70 20.94 16.72 -2.99
N LEU A 71 19.66 17.00 -3.25
CA LEU A 71 19.01 16.86 -4.55
C LEU A 71 18.66 18.23 -5.17
N THR A 72 18.89 18.37 -6.47
CA THR A 72 18.53 19.57 -7.22
C THR A 72 17.09 19.49 -7.74
N VAL A 73 16.49 20.63 -8.06
CA VAL A 73 15.15 20.69 -8.70
C VAL A 73 15.12 19.93 -10.03
N GLU A 74 16.17 20.04 -10.84
CA GLU A 74 16.30 19.29 -12.10
C GLU A 74 16.37 17.78 -11.85
N GLY A 75 17.11 17.37 -10.81
CA GLY A 75 17.20 15.98 -10.37
C GLY A 75 15.85 15.43 -9.90
N LEU A 76 15.11 16.19 -9.08
CA LEU A 76 13.76 15.78 -8.66
C LEU A 76 12.82 15.66 -9.86
N ASN A 77 12.82 16.64 -10.77
CA ASN A 77 11.95 16.60 -11.94
C ASN A 77 12.22 15.36 -12.79
N SER A 78 13.50 14.99 -12.97
CA SER A 78 13.89 13.77 -13.70
C SER A 78 13.44 12.48 -13.01
N ILE A 79 13.43 12.44 -11.68
CA ILE A 79 12.89 11.30 -10.90
C ILE A 79 11.38 11.21 -11.16
N CYS A 80 10.66 12.32 -11.06
CA CYS A 80 9.23 12.33 -11.34
C CYS A 80 8.89 11.93 -12.78
N ASP A 81 9.66 12.40 -13.77
CA ASP A 81 9.43 12.03 -15.18
C ASP A 81 9.56 10.51 -15.36
N SER A 82 10.62 9.92 -14.80
CA SER A 82 10.86 8.48 -14.89
C SER A 82 9.77 7.67 -14.16
N ALA A 83 9.31 8.15 -13.01
CA ALA A 83 8.25 7.52 -12.24
C ALA A 83 6.90 7.53 -12.99
N VAL A 84 6.57 8.64 -13.65
CA VAL A 84 5.36 8.77 -14.46
C VAL A 84 5.38 7.79 -15.64
N ASP A 85 6.53 7.62 -16.31
CA ASP A 85 6.69 6.61 -17.37
C ASP A 85 6.43 5.17 -16.86
N VAL A 86 6.92 4.85 -15.66
CA VAL A 86 6.66 3.55 -15.00
C VAL A 86 5.17 3.40 -14.70
N CYS A 87 4.52 4.41 -14.11
CA CYS A 87 3.10 4.36 -13.80
C CYS A 87 2.24 4.17 -15.07
N PHE A 88 2.55 4.85 -16.17
CA PHE A 88 1.81 4.65 -17.42
C PHE A 88 1.99 3.24 -17.99
N ALA A 89 3.21 2.69 -17.94
CA ALA A 89 3.43 1.30 -18.36
C ALA A 89 2.68 0.28 -17.47
N SER A 90 2.57 0.56 -16.17
CA SER A 90 1.76 -0.23 -15.24
C SER A 90 0.27 -0.13 -15.57
N LEU A 91 -0.25 1.08 -15.84
CA LEU A 91 -1.66 1.29 -16.23
C LEU A 91 -1.99 0.59 -17.55
N ASP A 92 -1.12 0.64 -18.56
CA ASP A 92 -1.28 -0.11 -19.82
C ASP A 92 -1.36 -1.63 -19.58
N THR A 93 -0.74 -2.13 -18.51
CA THR A 93 -0.84 -3.54 -18.12
C THR A 93 -2.15 -3.85 -17.43
N ILE A 94 -2.59 -2.97 -16.53
CA ILE A 94 -3.85 -3.11 -15.77
C ILE A 94 -5.07 -3.02 -16.71
N GLU A 95 -5.04 -2.11 -17.69
CA GLU A 95 -6.16 -1.89 -18.64
C GLU A 95 -6.60 -3.17 -19.36
N LYS A 96 -5.68 -4.12 -19.55
CA LYS A 96 -5.95 -5.43 -20.16
C LYS A 96 -6.96 -6.27 -19.38
N TYR A 97 -7.17 -5.97 -18.10
CA TYR A 97 -7.98 -6.76 -17.16
C TYR A 97 -9.21 -6.01 -16.63
N LEU A 98 -9.40 -4.73 -16.98
CA LEU A 98 -10.56 -3.96 -16.53
C LEU A 98 -11.89 -4.46 -17.11
N ASP A 99 -11.85 -5.08 -18.29
CA ASP A 99 -13.03 -5.70 -18.92
C ASP A 99 -13.15 -7.21 -18.61
N ASP A 100 -12.27 -7.78 -17.78
CA ASP A 100 -12.32 -9.19 -17.38
C ASP A 100 -13.33 -9.38 -16.24
N GLU A 101 -14.43 -10.11 -16.50
CA GLU A 101 -15.52 -10.32 -15.53
C GLU A 101 -15.05 -10.91 -14.18
N THR A 102 -13.92 -11.63 -14.17
CA THR A 102 -13.38 -12.24 -12.96
C THR A 102 -12.36 -11.36 -12.25
N ALA A 103 -11.64 -10.51 -12.99
CA ALA A 103 -10.55 -9.69 -12.47
C ALA A 103 -10.86 -8.18 -12.36
N GLU A 104 -12.00 -7.70 -12.89
CA GLU A 104 -12.36 -6.27 -12.97
C GLU A 104 -12.17 -5.54 -11.63
N GLU A 105 -12.68 -6.08 -10.52
CA GLU A 105 -12.57 -5.45 -9.20
C GLU A 105 -11.12 -5.39 -8.70
N TYR A 106 -10.33 -6.42 -9.00
CA TYR A 106 -8.91 -6.48 -8.64
C TYR A 106 -8.08 -5.53 -9.51
N ALA A 107 -8.34 -5.49 -10.81
CA ALA A 107 -7.72 -4.57 -11.75
C ALA A 107 -8.05 -3.11 -11.43
N ALA A 108 -9.30 -2.79 -11.06
CA ALA A 108 -9.70 -1.45 -10.64
C ALA A 108 -8.98 -1.00 -9.37
N ALA A 109 -8.83 -1.89 -8.37
CA ALA A 109 -8.06 -1.57 -7.17
C ALA A 109 -6.57 -1.38 -7.47
N ALA A 110 -6.01 -2.13 -8.43
CA ALA A 110 -4.65 -1.94 -8.92
C ALA A 110 -4.49 -0.58 -9.63
N GLU A 111 -5.46 -0.21 -10.48
CA GLU A 111 -5.51 1.08 -11.17
C GLU A 111 -5.54 2.23 -10.16
N ASP A 112 -6.36 2.16 -9.12
CA ASP A 112 -6.43 3.17 -8.06
C ASP A 112 -5.09 3.34 -7.33
N ALA A 113 -4.41 2.24 -7.01
CA ALA A 113 -3.08 2.27 -6.38
C ALA A 113 -2.05 2.95 -7.29
N VAL A 114 -1.98 2.57 -8.57
CA VAL A 114 -1.03 3.17 -9.52
C VAL A 114 -1.37 4.64 -9.81
N ASN A 115 -2.66 4.98 -9.92
CA ASN A 115 -3.11 6.36 -10.14
C ASN A 115 -2.76 7.26 -8.97
N ASN A 116 -2.83 6.78 -7.72
CA ASN A 116 -2.36 7.55 -6.57
C ASN A 116 -0.87 7.89 -6.69
N VAL A 117 -0.05 6.91 -7.12
CA VAL A 117 1.39 7.13 -7.35
C VAL A 117 1.63 8.15 -8.45
N ALA A 118 0.97 7.97 -9.61
CA ALA A 118 1.11 8.85 -10.76
C ALA A 118 0.70 10.29 -10.40
N ALA A 119 -0.41 10.44 -9.68
CA ALA A 119 -0.95 11.74 -9.30
C ALA A 119 0.03 12.51 -8.41
N ALA A 120 0.69 11.87 -7.44
CA ALA A 120 1.67 12.56 -6.60
C ALA A 120 2.86 13.08 -7.42
N HIS A 121 3.39 12.29 -8.35
CA HIS A 121 4.53 12.70 -9.18
C HIS A 121 4.14 13.84 -10.14
N ILE A 122 3.00 13.72 -10.82
CA ILE A 122 2.49 14.76 -11.73
C ILE A 122 2.28 16.07 -10.96
N LYS A 123 1.67 15.99 -9.78
CA LYS A 123 1.39 17.17 -8.95
C LYS A 123 2.67 17.81 -8.43
N LEU A 124 3.67 17.01 -8.05
CA LEU A 124 4.96 17.57 -7.70
C LEU A 124 5.63 18.27 -8.89
N GLN A 125 5.54 17.72 -10.10
CA GLN A 125 6.04 18.40 -11.30
C GLN A 125 5.28 19.69 -11.61
N ASP A 126 3.97 19.72 -11.42
CA ASP A 126 3.16 20.93 -11.56
C ASP A 126 3.65 21.99 -10.57
N TYR A 127 3.85 21.63 -9.30
CA TYR A 127 4.43 22.52 -8.28
C TYR A 127 5.80 23.06 -8.69
N LEU A 128 6.69 22.22 -9.24
CA LEU A 128 8.02 22.67 -9.68
C LEU A 128 7.96 23.68 -10.83
N LYS A 129 6.88 23.69 -11.62
CA LYS A 129 6.66 24.63 -12.74
C LYS A 129 5.91 25.88 -12.31
N SER A 130 4.91 25.74 -11.44
CA SER A 130 3.95 26.79 -11.08
C SER A 130 4.27 27.48 -9.75
N SER A 131 4.95 26.77 -8.83
CA SER A 131 5.06 27.10 -7.41
C SER A 131 3.71 27.31 -6.72
N ASP A 132 2.67 26.61 -7.17
CA ASP A 132 1.33 26.61 -6.54
C ASP A 132 1.31 25.65 -5.35
N ASP A 133 1.14 26.19 -4.14
CA ASP A 133 1.14 25.41 -2.91
C ASP A 133 0.03 24.32 -2.87
N SER A 134 -1.03 24.45 -3.66
CA SER A 134 -2.08 23.41 -3.75
C SER A 134 -1.57 22.11 -4.39
N ASP A 135 -0.60 22.19 -5.31
CA ASP A 135 -0.03 21.02 -5.97
C ASP A 135 0.86 20.20 -5.00
N ILE A 136 1.61 20.87 -4.11
CA ILE A 136 2.40 20.19 -3.07
C ILE A 136 1.49 19.63 -1.96
N GLU A 137 0.42 20.34 -1.55
CA GLU A 137 -0.57 19.82 -0.62
C GLU A 137 -1.26 18.55 -1.16
N TYR A 138 -1.59 18.54 -2.46
CA TYR A 138 -2.14 17.36 -3.11
C TYR A 138 -1.12 16.20 -3.13
N THR A 139 0.13 16.49 -3.47
CA THR A 139 1.22 15.49 -3.46
C THR A 139 1.34 14.81 -2.09
N LEU A 140 1.35 15.60 -1.01
CA LEU A 140 1.39 15.08 0.36
C LEU A 140 0.13 14.27 0.72
N THR A 141 -1.02 14.64 0.18
CA THR A 141 -2.26 13.88 0.36
C THR A 141 -2.14 12.49 -0.26
N CYS A 142 -1.64 12.38 -1.49
CA CYS A 142 -1.39 11.09 -2.15
C CYS A 142 -0.42 10.20 -1.36
N LEU A 143 0.66 10.79 -0.83
CA LEU A 143 1.61 10.07 0.02
C LEU A 143 0.94 9.52 1.29
N ASN A 144 0.06 10.28 1.92
CA ASN A 144 -0.69 9.82 3.10
C ASN A 144 -1.72 8.74 2.75
N MET A 145 -2.32 8.80 1.56
CA MET A 145 -3.31 7.83 1.07
C MET A 145 -2.70 6.56 0.48
N ARG A 146 -1.37 6.48 0.32
CA ARG A 146 -0.66 5.32 -0.24
C ARG A 146 -1.06 4.01 0.44
N ASN A 147 -1.04 3.99 1.77
CA ASN A 147 -1.39 2.79 2.53
C ASN A 147 -2.86 2.40 2.33
N ASP A 148 -3.78 3.36 2.28
CA ASP A 148 -5.20 3.08 2.07
C ASP A 148 -5.45 2.46 0.68
N ALA A 149 -4.79 3.00 -0.36
CA ALA A 149 -4.87 2.44 -1.72
C ALA A 149 -4.29 1.02 -1.80
N ASN A 150 -3.12 0.79 -1.17
CA ASN A 150 -2.49 -0.53 -1.14
C ASN A 150 -3.30 -1.55 -0.31
N ILE A 151 -3.96 -1.13 0.77
CA ILE A 151 -4.88 -1.99 1.54
C ILE A 151 -6.05 -2.44 0.67
N ALA A 152 -6.66 -1.52 -0.09
CA ALA A 152 -7.75 -1.86 -0.99
C ALA A 152 -7.31 -2.85 -2.08
N PHE A 153 -6.13 -2.63 -2.67
CA PHE A 153 -5.52 -3.54 -3.64
C PHE A 153 -5.31 -4.95 -3.07
N VAL A 154 -4.71 -5.07 -1.88
CA VAL A 154 -4.47 -6.38 -1.24
C VAL A 154 -5.79 -7.09 -0.92
N ALA A 155 -6.80 -6.38 -0.43
CA ALA A 155 -8.11 -6.97 -0.16
C ALA A 155 -8.80 -7.50 -1.44
N ALA A 156 -8.73 -6.73 -2.54
CA ALA A 156 -9.29 -7.15 -3.81
C ALA A 156 -8.55 -8.37 -4.39
N ARG A 157 -7.22 -8.42 -4.22
CA ARG A 157 -6.38 -9.57 -4.59
C ARG A 157 -6.77 -10.85 -3.87
N GLU A 158 -6.90 -10.78 -2.54
CA GLU A 158 -7.30 -11.94 -1.73
C GLU A 158 -8.65 -12.50 -2.19
N LEU A 159 -9.62 -11.61 -2.43
CA LEU A 159 -10.94 -12.00 -2.93
C LEU A 159 -10.85 -12.65 -4.31
N TYR A 160 -10.07 -12.07 -5.22
CA TYR A 160 -9.84 -12.61 -6.56
C TYR A 160 -9.26 -14.04 -6.53
N LEU A 161 -8.21 -14.26 -5.74
CA LEU A 161 -7.55 -15.56 -5.62
C LEU A 161 -8.47 -16.60 -4.97
N MET A 162 -9.19 -16.23 -3.90
CA MET A 162 -10.16 -17.12 -3.26
C MET A 162 -11.30 -17.52 -4.20
N ASN A 163 -11.85 -16.56 -4.95
CA ASN A 163 -12.91 -16.81 -5.94
C ASN A 163 -12.39 -17.67 -7.11
N SER A 164 -11.10 -17.58 -7.42
CA SER A 164 -10.40 -18.42 -8.39
C SER A 164 -10.07 -19.83 -7.88
N GLY A 165 -10.42 -20.14 -6.62
CA GLY A 165 -10.29 -21.47 -6.03
C GLY A 165 -8.96 -21.75 -5.33
N PHE A 166 -8.12 -20.74 -5.13
CA PHE A 166 -6.86 -20.88 -4.38
C PHE A 166 -7.15 -21.02 -2.88
N SER A 167 -6.48 -21.97 -2.24
CA SER A 167 -6.47 -22.12 -0.79
C SER A 167 -5.54 -21.10 -0.12
N THR A 168 -5.70 -20.89 1.18
CA THR A 168 -4.83 -20.00 1.96
C THR A 168 -3.36 -20.37 1.83
N ASP A 169 -3.02 -21.67 1.90
CA ASP A 169 -1.65 -22.16 1.76
C ASP A 169 -1.08 -21.85 0.35
N GLU A 170 -1.91 -21.88 -0.69
CA GLU A 170 -1.50 -21.53 -2.06
C GLU A 170 -1.32 -20.02 -2.22
N ILE A 171 -2.17 -19.21 -1.59
CA ILE A 171 -2.03 -17.74 -1.57
C ILE A 171 -0.74 -17.35 -0.83
N ASP A 172 -0.42 -18.01 0.29
CA ASP A 172 0.84 -17.79 1.02
C ASP A 172 2.05 -18.14 0.16
N ALA A 173 1.99 -19.23 -0.61
CA ALA A 173 3.06 -19.58 -1.56
C ALA A 173 3.23 -18.54 -2.68
N LEU A 174 2.12 -17.96 -3.18
CA LEU A 174 2.17 -16.85 -4.14
C LEU A 174 2.77 -15.58 -3.52
N ASN A 175 2.40 -15.27 -2.27
CA ASN A 175 2.98 -14.16 -1.52
C ASN A 175 4.49 -14.30 -1.36
N GLU A 176 4.97 -15.49 -0.97
CA GLU A 176 6.41 -15.77 -0.88
C GLU A 176 7.10 -15.63 -2.24
N ALA A 177 6.48 -16.10 -3.33
CA ALA A 177 7.04 -16.01 -4.67
C ALA A 177 7.19 -14.56 -5.15
N LEU A 178 6.25 -13.69 -4.78
CA LEU A 178 6.25 -12.26 -5.10
C LEU A 178 7.06 -11.43 -4.08
N GLY A 179 7.60 -12.05 -3.03
CA GLY A 179 8.29 -11.34 -1.95
C GLY A 179 7.37 -10.46 -1.09
N ILE A 180 6.07 -10.68 -1.15
CA ILE A 180 5.05 -10.00 -0.34
C ILE A 180 5.04 -10.69 1.03
N THR A 181 5.84 -10.21 1.97
CA THR A 181 5.81 -10.74 3.35
C THR A 181 4.54 -10.27 4.07
N SER A 182 3.88 -11.15 4.82
CA SER A 182 2.68 -10.84 5.63
C SER A 182 2.87 -9.70 6.65
N ASP A 183 4.10 -9.25 6.88
CA ASP A 183 4.42 -8.06 7.67
C ASP A 183 4.04 -6.73 6.98
N ALA A 184 3.61 -6.76 5.71
CA ALA A 184 3.03 -5.59 5.01
C ALA A 184 1.64 -5.18 5.54
N SER A 185 1.01 -5.98 6.42
CA SER A 185 -0.11 -5.52 7.25
C SER A 185 0.36 -4.73 8.50
N SER A 186 1.67 -4.51 8.66
CA SER A 186 2.28 -3.86 9.83
C SER A 186 3.56 -3.11 9.47
N THR A 187 3.58 -2.30 8.41
CA THR A 187 4.64 -1.28 8.20
C THR A 187 4.22 0.06 8.80
N SER A 188 4.15 0.10 10.12
CA SER A 188 4.34 1.32 10.89
C SER A 188 5.61 1.13 11.69
N GLU A 189 6.77 1.53 11.13
CA GLU A 189 7.93 2.03 11.87
C GLU A 189 9.09 2.32 10.89
N ASN A 190 9.32 3.59 10.58
CA ASN A 190 10.45 4.35 11.13
C ASN A 190 10.91 5.45 10.17
N SER A 191 10.63 6.71 10.51
CA SER A 191 11.54 7.81 10.18
C SER A 191 11.32 8.96 11.17
N SER A 192 12.04 8.91 12.29
CA SER A 192 12.26 10.06 13.18
C SER A 192 13.45 9.79 14.09
N GLU A 193 14.66 9.82 13.56
CA GLU A 193 15.89 9.95 14.36
C GLU A 193 16.71 11.12 13.80
N SER A 194 16.53 12.31 14.38
CA SER A 194 17.61 13.29 14.54
C SER A 194 17.22 14.28 15.62
N GLU A 195 17.48 13.91 16.87
CA GLU A 195 17.49 14.84 17.99
C GLU A 195 18.64 15.84 17.87
N GLN A 196 18.26 17.08 18.16
CA GLN A 196 19.13 18.24 18.26
C GLN A 196 20.09 18.12 19.45
N LYS A 197 21.37 18.35 19.16
CA LYS A 197 22.40 18.60 20.16
C LYS A 197 22.35 20.05 20.66
N SER A 198 22.41 20.19 21.99
CA SER A 198 22.95 21.32 22.76
C SER A 198 21.97 22.40 23.26
N ALA A 199 21.64 22.39 24.56
CA ALA A 199 22.33 23.17 25.60
C ALA A 199 21.47 23.35 26.88
N GLU A 200 21.97 22.84 28.02
CA GLU A 200 21.64 23.25 29.40
C GLU A 200 22.74 24.21 29.91
N PRO A 201 22.68 24.83 31.12
CA PRO A 201 21.56 25.31 31.95
C PRO A 201 21.84 26.80 32.43
N PRO A 202 21.18 27.39 33.45
CA PRO A 202 21.50 27.08 34.85
C PRO A 202 20.33 27.08 35.86
N THR A 203 20.61 26.32 36.90
CA THR A 203 20.00 26.12 38.22
C THR A 203 19.96 27.37 39.11
N GLU A 204 18.90 27.54 39.91
CA GLU A 204 18.83 28.10 41.29
C GLU A 204 17.33 28.16 41.69
N SER A 205 16.81 27.98 42.93
CA SER A 205 17.28 27.47 44.23
C SER A 205 16.11 27.67 45.24
N ILE A 206 15.79 26.65 46.08
CA ILE A 206 15.36 26.76 47.51
C ILE A 206 13.94 27.36 47.80
N ALA A 207 13.02 26.93 48.70
CA ALA A 207 13.02 26.11 49.93
C ALA A 207 11.58 25.73 50.41
N THR A 208 11.47 24.55 51.06
CA THR A 208 10.74 24.17 52.32
C THR A 208 9.22 24.38 52.54
N SER A 209 8.46 23.25 52.55
CA SER A 209 7.74 22.56 53.68
C SER A 209 6.75 23.30 54.62
N PRO A 210 5.91 22.62 55.47
CA PRO A 210 5.34 21.24 55.46
C PRO A 210 3.83 21.14 55.85
N SER A 211 3.27 19.91 55.85
CA SER A 211 2.48 19.29 56.96
C SER A 211 1.06 18.73 56.64
N SER A 212 1.00 17.39 56.64
CA SER A 212 0.08 16.49 57.39
C SER A 212 -1.43 16.42 57.08
N LYS A 213 -1.90 15.25 56.58
CA LYS A 213 -2.61 14.20 57.37
C LYS A 213 -3.18 13.07 56.48
N ALA A 214 -2.81 11.84 56.81
CA ALA A 214 -3.62 10.63 56.59
C ALA A 214 -4.67 10.53 57.74
N PRO A 215 -5.73 9.67 57.69
CA PRO A 215 -5.56 8.21 57.61
C PRO A 215 -6.71 7.37 56.95
N THR A 216 -6.36 6.10 56.67
CA THR A 216 -7.17 4.85 56.80
C THR A 216 -8.20 4.44 55.74
N ALA A 217 -7.78 3.43 54.96
CA ALA A 217 -8.37 2.11 54.68
C ALA A 217 -9.84 1.95 54.22
N SER A 218 -10.01 1.26 53.08
CA SER A 218 -10.63 -0.08 53.02
C SER A 218 -10.49 -0.69 51.62
N VAL A 219 -10.02 -1.93 51.57
CA VAL A 219 -9.98 -2.85 50.42
C VAL A 219 -11.33 -3.61 50.42
N PRO A 220 -11.86 -4.04 49.26
CA PRO A 220 -11.75 -5.48 49.00
C PRO A 220 -11.29 -5.81 47.57
N GLU A 221 -10.45 -6.82 47.59
CA GLU A 221 -9.95 -7.72 46.57
C GLU A 221 -11.09 -8.36 45.76
N SER A 222 -10.97 -8.33 44.43
CA SER A 222 -11.59 -9.35 43.57
C SER A 222 -10.61 -9.73 42.47
N THR A 223 -10.07 -10.92 42.65
CA THR A 223 -9.32 -11.76 41.73
C THR A 223 -9.94 -11.84 40.33
N ALA A 224 -9.12 -11.61 39.30
CA ALA A 224 -9.23 -12.27 38.01
C ALA A 224 -7.83 -12.49 37.44
N GLU A 225 -7.62 -13.69 36.93
CA GLU A 225 -6.37 -14.35 36.56
C GLU A 225 -5.49 -13.59 35.56
N LEU A 226 -4.18 -13.56 35.85
CA LEU A 226 -3.13 -13.25 34.88
C LEU A 226 -2.67 -14.56 34.23
N GLN A 227 -3.03 -14.75 32.96
CA GLN A 227 -2.26 -15.54 32.00
C GLN A 227 -1.64 -14.59 30.96
N PRO A 228 -0.41 -14.84 30.51
CA PRO A 228 0.37 -13.89 29.72
C PRO A 228 0.01 -14.02 28.24
N SER A 229 -0.52 -12.94 27.65
CA SER A 229 -0.70 -12.84 26.20
C SER A 229 -0.19 -11.48 25.75
N THR A 230 0.91 -11.52 25.02
CA THR A 230 1.61 -10.42 24.38
C THR A 230 0.77 -9.84 23.24
N ASN A 231 0.18 -8.65 23.45
CA ASN A 231 -0.12 -7.59 22.47
C ASN A 231 -0.76 -6.36 23.15
N GLN A 232 -0.16 -5.91 24.26
CA GLN A 232 -0.73 -4.88 25.14
C GLN A 232 -0.18 -3.46 24.91
N SER A 233 -0.31 -2.89 23.71
CA SER A 233 -0.15 -1.43 23.55
C SER A 233 -1.46 -0.70 23.22
N ASN A 234 -2.47 -1.38 22.66
CA ASN A 234 -3.66 -0.72 22.09
C ASN A 234 -4.93 -0.79 22.95
N GLU A 235 -4.95 -1.59 24.03
CA GLU A 235 -6.13 -1.76 24.91
C GLU A 235 -6.08 -0.90 26.18
N ARG A 236 -5.19 0.10 26.27
CA ARG A 236 -5.14 0.97 27.44
C ARG A 236 -6.40 1.84 27.49
N THR A 237 -7.13 1.77 28.60
CA THR A 237 -8.24 2.70 28.90
C THR A 237 -7.70 4.12 29.05
N VAL A 238 -8.33 5.05 28.34
CA VAL A 238 -8.06 6.49 28.41
C VAL A 238 -9.35 7.25 28.68
N TYR A 239 -9.20 8.51 29.07
CA TYR A 239 -10.29 9.43 29.34
C TYR A 239 -10.26 10.58 28.34
N VAL A 240 -11.41 10.89 27.75
CA VAL A 240 -11.58 11.97 26.77
C VAL A 240 -12.68 12.92 27.24
N THR A 241 -12.63 14.19 26.83
CA THR A 241 -13.71 15.15 27.07
C THR A 241 -14.54 15.35 25.80
N GLU A 242 -15.79 15.77 25.94
CA GLU A 242 -16.74 15.88 24.81
C GLU A 242 -16.22 16.76 23.66
N THR A 243 -15.56 17.88 23.99
CA THR A 243 -15.00 18.85 23.04
C THR A 243 -13.47 18.92 23.07
N GLY A 244 -12.80 18.00 23.77
CA GLY A 244 -11.35 18.07 23.95
C GLY A 244 -10.57 17.65 22.72
N SER A 245 -9.38 18.24 22.54
CA SER A 245 -8.37 17.82 21.55
C SER A 245 -7.32 16.87 22.14
N LYS A 246 -7.56 16.36 23.37
CA LYS A 246 -6.59 15.58 24.14
C LYS A 246 -7.20 14.35 24.81
N TYR A 247 -6.40 13.29 24.93
CA TYR A 247 -6.69 12.15 25.80
C TYR A 247 -5.91 12.23 27.10
N HIS A 248 -6.44 11.57 28.14
CA HIS A 248 -5.97 11.63 29.51
C HIS A 248 -5.85 10.21 30.08
N TYR A 249 -4.87 9.95 30.95
CA TYR A 249 -4.81 8.70 31.74
C TYR A 249 -5.45 8.84 33.13
N ASP A 250 -5.80 10.07 33.52
CA ASP A 250 -6.46 10.38 34.79
C ASP A 250 -7.79 11.09 34.50
N ASN A 251 -8.90 10.56 35.03
CA ASN A 251 -10.24 11.10 34.90
C ASN A 251 -10.49 12.35 35.76
N ASN A 252 -9.50 12.78 36.55
CA ASN A 252 -9.52 14.02 37.31
C ASN A 252 -8.50 15.05 36.79
N CYS A 253 -8.03 14.91 35.55
CA CYS A 253 -7.01 15.77 34.96
C CYS A 253 -7.52 17.16 34.54
N GLY A 254 -7.95 17.99 35.49
CA GLY A 254 -8.44 19.36 35.25
C GLY A 254 -9.92 19.54 35.62
N ASN A 255 -10.58 20.52 35.00
CA ASN A 255 -12.01 20.79 35.21
C ASN A 255 -12.78 20.36 33.96
N GLY A 256 -13.49 19.23 34.00
CA GLY A 256 -14.29 18.74 32.89
C GLY A 256 -14.98 17.42 33.18
N THR A 257 -15.93 17.03 32.33
CA THR A 257 -16.53 15.70 32.32
C THR A 257 -15.69 14.77 31.44
N TYR A 258 -15.25 13.65 31.99
CA TYR A 258 -14.42 12.67 31.31
C TYR A 258 -15.23 11.42 30.98
N TYR A 259 -15.02 10.90 29.77
CA TYR A 259 -15.64 9.69 29.26
C TYR A 259 -14.55 8.65 29.00
N GLU A 260 -14.79 7.42 29.42
CA GLU A 260 -13.91 6.29 29.14
C GLU A 260 -13.90 5.95 27.65
N SER A 261 -12.70 5.70 27.13
CA SER A 261 -12.47 5.30 25.75
C SER A 261 -11.21 4.43 25.67
N THR A 262 -10.91 3.88 24.49
CA THR A 262 -9.65 3.19 24.23
C THR A 262 -8.62 4.14 23.64
N LEU A 263 -7.33 3.89 23.87
CA LEU A 263 -6.26 4.69 23.28
C LEU A 263 -6.40 4.76 21.75
N GLN A 264 -6.71 3.63 21.10
CA GLN A 264 -6.95 3.58 19.66
C GLN A 264 -8.08 4.52 19.22
N THR A 265 -9.22 4.51 19.92
CA THR A 265 -10.36 5.38 19.58
C THR A 265 -9.99 6.86 19.75
N ALA A 266 -9.17 7.19 20.75
CA ALA A 266 -8.68 8.55 20.95
C ALA A 266 -7.73 8.99 19.83
N LEU A 267 -6.80 8.13 19.42
CA LEU A 267 -5.87 8.41 18.32
C LEU A 267 -6.60 8.52 16.97
N ASN A 268 -7.56 7.63 16.68
CA ASN A 268 -8.41 7.70 15.49
C ASN A 268 -9.25 8.99 15.42
N ARG A 269 -9.55 9.60 16.57
CA ARG A 269 -10.23 10.91 16.66
C ARG A 269 -9.26 12.10 16.55
N GLY A 270 -7.96 11.88 16.33
CA GLY A 270 -6.94 12.92 16.26
C GLY A 270 -6.60 13.57 17.60
N LEU A 271 -6.86 12.90 18.73
CA LEU A 271 -6.56 13.43 20.05
C LEU A 271 -5.08 13.27 20.38
N THR A 272 -4.48 14.33 20.92
CA THR A 272 -3.07 14.32 21.36
C THR A 272 -2.94 14.01 22.86
N PRO A 273 -1.79 13.53 23.37
CA PRO A 273 -1.63 13.32 24.81
C PRO A 273 -1.78 14.61 25.61
N CYS A 274 -2.38 14.49 26.80
CA CYS A 274 -2.35 15.56 27.78
C CYS A 274 -0.97 15.68 28.44
N LYS A 275 -0.36 16.87 28.36
CA LYS A 275 0.94 17.17 29.00
C LYS A 275 0.99 16.90 30.51
N LYS A 276 -0.16 16.99 31.20
CA LYS A 276 -0.24 16.84 32.65
C LYS A 276 -0.27 15.39 33.12
N CYS A 277 -1.02 14.52 32.44
CA CYS A 277 -1.26 13.13 32.89
C CYS A 277 -0.82 12.06 31.90
N ALA A 278 -0.51 12.44 30.65
CA ALA A 278 -0.08 11.53 29.59
C ALA A 278 1.29 11.90 29.00
N GLY A 279 2.01 12.86 29.60
CA GLY A 279 3.44 13.11 29.34
C GLY A 279 3.80 13.73 27.99
N GLY A 280 2.84 14.36 27.30
CA GLY A 280 3.10 15.06 26.03
C GLY A 280 3.75 16.44 26.15
#